data_AF-E4Z7F4-F1
#
_entry.id   AF-E4Z7F4-F1
#
_cell.length_a   1.000
_cell.length_b   1.000
_cell.length_c   1.000
_cell.angle_alpha   90.00
_cell.angle_beta   90.00
_cell.angle_gamma   90.00
#
_symmetry.space_group_name_H-M   'P 1'
#
loop_
_entity.id
_entity.type
_entity.pdbx_description
1 polymer ?
#
loop_
_entity_poly.entity_id
_entity_poly.type
_entity_poly.pdbx_seq_one_letter_code
_entity_poly.pdbx_strand_id
1 'polypeptide(L)'
;MQTGPSVKKRLGQVENETAPVSHSAPSETEVSETKYSETDSLFIEDEEDRNTHPILKRKVEKVTKYDRDYIWGLVQDQFRREGFSETASEIAMTDFERIYQYALDNVRFVRRAEVLAEFVFNGLYSVWNNRVRKGGG
;
A
#
# COMPACT_ATOMS: atom_id res chain seq x y z
N MET A 1 19.12 -24.70 55.50
CA MET A 1 17.64 -24.63 55.61
C MET A 1 17.10 -24.29 54.22
N GLN A 2 16.31 -25.22 53.67
CA GLN A 2 15.42 -25.14 52.50
C GLN A 2 15.92 -24.59 51.15
N THR A 3 16.34 -25.51 50.28
CA THR A 3 16.14 -25.47 48.82
C THR A 3 14.91 -26.33 48.49
N GLY A 4 13.98 -25.83 47.68
CA GLY A 4 12.77 -26.54 47.30
C GLY A 4 12.77 -26.95 45.82
N PRO A 5 12.63 -28.25 45.51
CA PRO A 5 12.09 -28.68 44.24
C PRO A 5 10.93 -29.68 44.45
N SER A 6 9.82 -29.51 43.73
CA SER A 6 8.84 -30.60 43.59
C SER A 6 7.99 -30.45 42.33
N VAL A 7 8.43 -31.11 41.26
CA VAL A 7 7.66 -31.38 40.05
C VAL A 7 6.68 -32.52 40.35
N LYS A 8 5.38 -32.31 40.13
CA LYS A 8 4.36 -33.37 40.21
C LYS A 8 4.07 -33.91 38.80
N LYS A 9 4.44 -35.16 38.55
CA LYS A 9 3.96 -35.98 37.42
C LYS A 9 2.62 -36.63 37.81
N ARG A 10 1.68 -36.79 36.86
CA ARG A 10 0.87 -38.02 36.70
C ARG A 10 0.32 -38.14 35.27
N LEU A 11 0.60 -39.31 34.72
CA LEU A 11 0.23 -39.91 33.44
C LEU A 11 -1.21 -40.43 33.52
N GLY A 12 -1.99 -40.30 32.45
CA GLY A 12 -3.33 -40.86 32.32
C GLY A 12 -3.62 -41.24 30.87
N GLN A 13 -3.25 -42.47 30.53
CA GLN A 13 -3.57 -43.18 29.29
C GLN A 13 -4.83 -44.00 29.54
N VAL A 14 -5.84 -43.92 28.67
CA VAL A 14 -6.74 -45.06 28.42
C VAL A 14 -7.37 -44.93 27.02
N GLU A 15 -7.15 -45.99 26.26
CA GLU A 15 -7.71 -46.30 24.95
C GLU A 15 -9.15 -46.80 25.12
N ASN A 16 -10.03 -46.56 24.15
CA ASN A 16 -11.22 -47.40 23.95
C ASN A 16 -11.53 -47.49 22.45
N GLU A 17 -11.72 -48.72 22.01
CA GLU A 17 -11.75 -49.19 20.63
C GLU A 17 -13.16 -49.14 19.99
N THR A 18 -13.14 -49.10 18.64
CA THR A 18 -14.06 -49.75 17.69
C THR A 18 -15.44 -49.17 17.34
N ALA A 19 -15.65 -49.07 16.03
CA ALA A 19 -16.80 -48.56 15.26
C ALA A 19 -18.10 -49.39 15.36
N PRO A 20 -19.20 -48.83 14.83
CA PRO A 20 -19.83 -49.48 13.67
C PRO A 20 -20.18 -48.49 12.54
N VAL A 21 -19.90 -48.96 11.33
CA VAL A 21 -20.29 -48.39 10.04
C VAL A 21 -21.80 -48.58 9.82
N SER A 22 -22.51 -47.51 9.48
CA SER A 22 -23.83 -47.60 8.84
C SER A 22 -23.77 -46.87 7.50
N HIS A 23 -23.75 -47.65 6.44
CA HIS A 23 -23.95 -47.19 5.07
C HIS A 23 -25.38 -46.69 4.90
N SER A 24 -25.55 -45.48 4.38
CA SER A 24 -26.82 -45.01 3.85
C SER A 24 -26.53 -44.02 2.71
N ALA A 25 -26.49 -44.57 1.50
CA ALA A 25 -26.89 -43.92 0.25
C ALA A 25 -28.05 -44.79 -0.30
N PRO A 26 -29.00 -44.28 -1.12
CA PRO A 26 -28.83 -43.19 -2.08
C PRO A 26 -30.00 -42.18 -2.13
N SER A 27 -29.80 -41.02 -2.75
CA SER A 27 -30.80 -40.49 -3.68
C SER A 27 -30.17 -39.44 -4.59
N GLU A 28 -30.35 -39.67 -5.89
CA GLU A 28 -30.05 -38.77 -6.99
C GLU A 28 -30.87 -37.49 -6.85
N THR A 29 -30.24 -36.32 -7.05
CA THR A 29 -30.84 -35.24 -7.84
C THR A 29 -29.87 -34.11 -8.16
N GLU A 30 -29.85 -33.80 -9.46
CA GLU A 30 -29.64 -32.50 -10.09
C GLU A 30 -28.23 -31.92 -10.19
N VAL A 31 -27.68 -32.15 -11.38
CA VAL A 31 -26.67 -31.34 -12.05
C VAL A 31 -27.22 -29.91 -12.19
N SER A 32 -26.59 -28.95 -11.53
CA SER A 32 -26.70 -27.54 -11.91
C SER A 32 -25.30 -26.97 -12.08
N GLU A 33 -24.83 -27.03 -13.32
CA GLU A 33 -23.70 -26.27 -13.83
C GLU A 33 -24.07 -24.78 -13.84
N THR A 34 -23.72 -24.04 -12.79
CA THR A 34 -23.70 -22.57 -12.89
C THR A 34 -22.34 -22.14 -13.43
N LYS A 35 -22.28 -22.05 -14.76
CA LYS A 35 -21.31 -21.21 -15.48
C LYS A 35 -21.45 -19.73 -15.04
N TYR A 36 -20.46 -18.94 -15.46
CA TYR A 36 -20.36 -17.47 -15.49
C TYR A 36 -20.07 -16.85 -14.11
N SER A 37 -18.89 -16.29 -13.82
CA SER A 37 -18.24 -15.23 -14.58
C SER A 37 -16.72 -15.26 -14.34
N GLU A 38 -15.96 -15.58 -15.39
CA GLU A 38 -14.70 -14.90 -15.65
C GLU A 38 -15.06 -13.42 -15.79
N THR A 39 -14.70 -12.59 -14.82
CA THR A 39 -14.53 -11.17 -15.10
C THR A 39 -13.12 -11.02 -15.62
N ASP A 40 -12.98 -11.44 -16.87
CA ASP A 40 -12.01 -10.94 -17.82
C ASP A 40 -12.06 -9.41 -17.72
N SER A 41 -11.12 -8.85 -16.95
CA SER A 41 -10.93 -7.41 -16.88
C SER A 41 -10.27 -7.01 -18.19
N LEU A 42 -11.10 -6.98 -19.23
CA LEU A 42 -10.82 -6.39 -20.53
C LEU A 42 -10.61 -4.89 -20.31
N PHE A 43 -9.41 -4.53 -19.87
CA PHE A 43 -8.89 -3.19 -20.11
C PHE A 43 -8.62 -3.12 -21.59
N ILE A 44 -9.63 -2.62 -22.30
CA ILE A 44 -9.57 -2.20 -23.70
C ILE A 44 -8.35 -1.27 -23.84
N GLU A 45 -7.29 -1.77 -24.48
CA GLU A 45 -6.25 -0.92 -25.08
C GLU A 45 -6.80 -0.46 -26.44
N ASP A 46 -7.55 0.64 -26.41
CA ASP A 46 -7.91 1.35 -27.64
C ASP A 46 -6.73 2.24 -28.05
N GLU A 47 -6.06 1.79 -29.10
CA GLU A 47 -5.07 2.53 -29.85
C GLU A 47 -5.81 3.44 -30.85
N GLU A 48 -5.99 4.73 -30.56
CA GLU A 48 -6.34 5.70 -31.60
C GLU A 48 -5.71 7.09 -31.37
N ASP A 49 -4.66 7.30 -32.15
CA ASP A 49 -4.47 8.40 -33.10
C ASP A 49 -4.46 9.88 -32.65
N ARG A 50 -3.63 10.60 -33.40
CA ARG A 50 -3.18 11.97 -33.22
C ARG A 50 -4.33 12.95 -33.42
N ASN A 51 -4.72 13.69 -32.38
CA ASN A 51 -5.34 15.00 -32.56
C ASN A 51 -4.36 16.12 -32.23
N THR A 52 -4.05 16.88 -33.28
CA THR A 52 -3.51 18.22 -33.23
C THR A 52 -4.61 19.20 -32.80
N HIS A 53 -4.23 20.24 -32.05
CA HIS A 53 -5.00 21.44 -31.66
C HIS A 53 -5.66 21.43 -30.27
N PRO A 54 -5.66 22.60 -29.56
CA PRO A 54 -5.65 22.65 -28.11
C PRO A 54 -7.08 22.52 -27.59
N ILE A 55 -7.51 21.27 -27.40
CA ILE A 55 -8.69 20.94 -26.64
C ILE A 55 -8.43 21.45 -25.22
N LEU A 56 -9.31 22.37 -24.78
CA LEU A 56 -9.40 22.83 -23.41
C LEU A 56 -9.10 21.66 -22.50
N LYS A 57 -7.92 21.68 -21.85
CA LYS A 57 -7.54 20.66 -20.90
C LYS A 57 -8.58 20.72 -19.80
N ARG A 58 -9.62 19.89 -19.90
CA ARG A 58 -10.37 19.47 -18.74
C ARG A 58 -9.27 19.07 -17.77
N LYS A 59 -9.14 19.79 -16.66
CA LYS A 59 -8.39 19.31 -15.49
C LYS A 59 -9.17 18.10 -15.00
N VAL A 60 -9.17 17.02 -15.77
CA VAL A 60 -9.29 15.70 -15.19
C VAL A 60 -7.99 15.59 -14.45
N GLU A 61 -7.99 16.04 -13.19
CA GLU A 61 -7.04 15.53 -12.22
C GLU A 61 -7.07 14.03 -12.45
N LYS A 62 -5.97 13.51 -13.01
CA LYS A 62 -5.81 12.06 -13.09
C LYS A 62 -5.98 11.63 -11.64
N VAL A 63 -7.10 10.97 -11.34
CA VAL A 63 -7.40 10.52 -9.98
C VAL A 63 -6.28 9.55 -9.67
N THR A 64 -5.27 10.08 -9.00
CA THR A 64 -4.10 9.29 -8.72
C THR A 64 -4.52 8.32 -7.64
N LYS A 65 -4.00 7.09 -7.70
CA LYS A 65 -4.39 6.03 -6.77
C LYS A 65 -4.06 6.33 -5.30
N TYR A 66 -3.33 7.41 -5.04
CA TYR A 66 -2.94 7.85 -3.71
C TYR A 66 -3.55 9.21 -3.40
N ASP A 67 -4.19 9.30 -2.24
CA ASP A 67 -4.69 10.57 -1.76
C ASP A 67 -3.54 11.53 -1.47
N ARG A 68 -3.67 12.78 -1.95
CA ARG A 68 -2.65 13.82 -1.79
C ARG A 68 -2.36 14.11 -0.33
N ASP A 69 -3.42 14.26 0.47
CA ASP A 69 -3.31 14.65 1.88
C ASP A 69 -2.77 13.50 2.72
N TYR A 70 -3.07 12.26 2.33
CA TYR A 70 -2.44 11.08 2.90
C TYR A 70 -0.93 11.05 2.64
N ILE A 71 -0.48 11.27 1.40
CA ILE A 71 0.95 11.34 1.07
C ILE A 71 1.62 12.52 1.78
N TRP A 72 0.95 13.67 1.86
CA TRP A 72 1.41 14.82 2.63
C TRP A 72 1.70 14.45 4.09
N GLY A 73 0.76 13.78 4.76
CA GLY A 73 0.91 13.35 6.15
C GLY A 73 2.09 12.38 6.33
N LEU A 74 2.26 11.42 5.43
CA LEU A 74 3.39 10.48 5.47
C LEU A 74 4.75 11.20 5.33
N VAL A 75 4.83 12.16 4.41
CA VAL A 75 6.05 12.95 4.19
C VAL A 75 6.36 13.84 5.38
N GLN A 76 5.34 14.48 5.97
CA GLN A 76 5.47 15.31 7.17
C GLN A 76 5.97 14.47 8.37
N ASP A 77 5.43 13.26 8.54
CA ASP A 77 5.89 12.31 9.53
C ASP A 77 7.35 11.91 9.31
N GLN A 78 7.77 11.75 8.05
CA GLN A 78 9.15 11.42 7.72
C GLN A 78 10.10 12.57 8.09
N PHE A 79 9.78 13.83 7.78
CA PHE A 79 10.58 14.97 8.22
C PHE A 79 10.74 15.02 9.75
N ARG A 80 9.68 14.75 10.50
CA ARG A 80 9.72 14.69 11.97
C ARG A 80 10.65 13.57 12.47
N ARG A 81 10.65 12.41 11.83
CA ARG A 81 11.54 11.28 12.17
C ARG A 81 13.00 11.58 11.85
N GLU A 82 13.26 12.33 10.78
CA GLU A 82 14.60 12.76 10.36
C GLU A 82 15.14 13.95 11.17
N GLY A 83 14.40 14.41 12.19
CA GLY A 83 14.86 15.45 13.11
C GLY A 83 14.77 16.87 12.57
N PHE A 84 13.97 17.11 11.52
CA PHE A 84 13.70 18.47 11.06
C PHE A 84 12.92 19.25 12.13
N SER A 85 13.28 20.52 12.30
CA SER A 85 12.42 21.45 13.04
C SER A 85 11.12 21.70 12.27
N GLU A 86 10.08 22.13 12.97
CA GLU A 86 8.77 22.46 12.38
C GLU A 86 8.92 23.48 11.25
N THR A 87 9.62 24.60 11.49
CA THR A 87 9.89 25.63 10.49
C THR A 87 10.68 25.08 9.29
N ALA A 88 11.68 24.22 9.51
CA ALA A 88 12.44 23.64 8.41
C ALA A 88 11.57 22.70 7.56
N SER A 89 10.69 21.93 8.20
CA SER A 89 9.72 21.07 7.53
C SER A 89 8.73 21.88 6.72
N GLU A 90 8.13 22.94 7.28
CA GLU A 90 7.22 23.83 6.55
C GLU A 90 7.88 24.43 5.30
N ILE A 91 9.11 24.93 5.44
CA ILE A 91 9.90 25.49 4.32
C ILE A 91 10.23 24.43 3.26
N ALA A 92 10.52 23.19 3.65
CA ALA A 92 10.75 22.11 2.70
C ALA A 92 9.46 21.69 1.99
N MET A 93 8.35 21.62 2.74
CA MET A 93 7.04 21.20 2.26
C MET A 93 6.40 22.21 1.29
N THR A 94 6.91 23.44 1.18
CA THR A 94 6.44 24.41 0.15
C THR A 94 6.55 23.88 -1.28
N ASP A 95 7.52 22.99 -1.53
CA ASP A 95 7.75 22.40 -2.85
C ASP A 95 6.98 21.08 -3.05
N PHE A 96 6.16 20.65 -2.08
CA PHE A 96 5.47 19.36 -2.09
C PHE A 96 4.71 19.12 -3.38
N GLU A 97 3.85 20.04 -3.80
CA GLU A 97 2.97 19.84 -4.96
C GLU A 97 3.76 19.53 -6.23
N ARG A 98 4.85 20.26 -6.44
CA ARG A 98 5.73 20.08 -7.61
C ARG A 98 6.40 18.71 -7.57
N ILE A 99 6.93 18.32 -6.41
CA ILE A 99 7.65 17.05 -6.25
C ILE A 99 6.69 15.87 -6.27
N TYR A 100 5.51 16.01 -5.69
CA TYR A 100 4.43 15.03 -5.73
C TYR A 100 4.00 14.73 -7.16
N GLN A 101 3.71 15.76 -7.94
CA GLN A 101 3.35 15.58 -9.36
C GLN A 101 4.49 14.95 -10.15
N TYR A 102 5.74 15.38 -9.92
CA TYR A 102 6.91 14.77 -10.55
C TYR A 102 7.02 13.27 -10.20
N ALA A 103 6.74 12.89 -8.96
CA ALA A 103 6.74 11.50 -8.54
C ALA A 103 5.66 10.68 -9.25
N LEU A 104 4.45 11.23 -9.41
CA LEU A 104 3.38 10.57 -10.16
C LEU A 104 3.72 10.36 -11.64
N ASP A 105 4.41 11.33 -12.25
CA ASP A 105 4.77 11.26 -13.66
C ASP A 105 5.95 10.31 -13.94
N ASN A 106 6.85 10.12 -12.96
CA ASN A 106 8.11 9.40 -13.17
C ASN A 106 8.16 8.02 -12.49
N VAL A 107 7.42 7.80 -11.40
CA VAL A 107 7.47 6.53 -10.67
C VAL A 107 6.37 5.59 -11.18
N ARG A 108 6.73 4.75 -12.15
CA ARG A 108 5.84 3.70 -12.65
C ARG A 108 5.73 2.56 -11.64
N PHE A 109 4.52 2.03 -11.45
CA PHE A 109 4.24 0.82 -10.68
C PHE A 109 4.44 0.86 -9.15
N VAL A 110 4.34 2.03 -8.51
CA VAL A 110 4.24 2.05 -7.04
C VAL A 110 2.98 1.31 -6.60
N ARG A 111 3.07 0.30 -5.73
CA ARG A 111 1.88 -0.37 -5.16
C ARG A 111 1.52 0.15 -3.78
N ARG A 112 2.47 0.81 -3.10
CA ARG A 112 2.35 1.26 -1.71
C ARG A 112 2.56 2.76 -1.58
N ALA A 113 1.65 3.43 -0.88
CA ALA A 113 1.72 4.88 -0.68
C ALA A 113 3.02 5.32 -0.01
N GLU A 114 3.58 4.49 0.86
CA GLU A 114 4.82 4.74 1.58
C GLU A 114 6.02 4.88 0.65
N VAL A 115 6.07 4.06 -0.42
CA VAL A 115 7.15 4.13 -1.42
C VAL A 115 7.03 5.42 -2.23
N LEU A 116 5.80 5.86 -2.54
CA LEU A 116 5.60 7.15 -3.19
C LEU A 116 6.00 8.30 -2.25
N ALA A 117 5.58 8.25 -0.99
CA ALA A 117 5.92 9.24 0.03
C ALA A 117 7.43 9.35 0.21
N GLU A 118 8.16 8.23 0.24
CA GLU A 118 9.62 8.22 0.33
C GLU A 118 10.28 8.90 -0.87
N PHE A 119 9.79 8.63 -2.09
CA PHE A 119 10.29 9.30 -3.29
C PHE A 119 10.06 10.82 -3.22
N VAL A 120 8.87 11.23 -2.75
CA VAL A 120 8.52 12.64 -2.57
C VAL A 120 9.40 13.29 -1.51
N PHE A 121 9.59 12.64 -0.36
CA PHE A 121 10.47 13.10 0.71
C PHE A 121 11.90 13.33 0.18
N ASN A 122 12.46 12.37 -0.55
CA ASN A 122 13.81 12.48 -1.12
C ASN A 122 13.93 13.67 -2.08
N GLY A 123 12.91 13.90 -2.91
CA GLY A 123 12.85 15.08 -3.78
C GLY A 123 12.84 16.39 -3.00
N LEU A 124 12.05 16.48 -1.94
CA LEU A 124 11.95 17.66 -1.08
C LEU A 124 13.25 17.92 -0.30
N TYR A 125 13.83 16.87 0.28
CA TYR A 125 15.11 16.94 0.98
C TYR A 125 16.22 17.46 0.07
N SER A 126 16.27 17.00 -1.19
CA SER A 126 17.22 17.48 -2.19
C SER A 126 17.05 18.97 -2.51
N VAL A 127 15.81 19.43 -2.71
CA VAL A 127 15.50 20.85 -2.95
C VAL A 127 15.90 21.71 -1.75
N TRP A 128 15.52 21.28 -0.55
CA TRP A 128 15.84 21.98 0.69
C TRP A 128 17.36 22.10 0.89
N ASN A 129 18.10 21.00 0.71
CA ASN A 129 19.56 21.00 0.84
C ASN A 129 20.23 21.94 -0.17
N ASN A 130 19.70 22.02 -1.41
CA ASN A 130 20.16 22.99 -2.39
C ASN A 130 19.90 24.44 -1.97
N ARG A 131 18.76 24.72 -1.32
CA ARG A 131 18.41 26.04 -0.80
C ARG A 131 19.36 26.46 0.33
N VAL A 132 19.58 25.58 1.31
CA VAL A 132 20.47 25.86 2.45
C VAL A 132 21.90 26.14 2.00
N ARG A 133 22.42 25.37 1.03
CA ARG A 133 23.77 25.59 0.50
C ARG A 133 23.94 26.90 -0.28
N LYS A 134 22.88 27.39 -0.95
CA LYS A 134 22.95 28.63 -1.74
C LYS A 134 22.57 29.89 -0.96
N GLY A 135 21.84 29.76 0.16
CA GLY A 135 21.37 30.89 0.97
C GLY A 135 22.30 31.33 2.10
N GLY A 136 23.46 30.69 2.28
CA GLY A 136 24.44 31.00 3.34
C GLY A 136 25.66 31.80 2.89
N GLY A 137 25.56 32.55 1.79
CA GLY A 137 26.64 33.38 1.21
C GLY A 137 26.35 34.86 1.29
#